data_AF-A0A1I0S9I6-F1
#
_entry.id   AF-A0A1I0S9I6-F1
#
_cell.length_a   1.000
_cell.length_b   1.000
_cell.length_c   1.000
_cell.angle_alpha   90.00
_cell.angle_beta   90.00
_cell.angle_gamma   90.00
#
_symmetry.space_group_name_H-M   'P 1'
#
loop_
_entity.id
_entity.type
_entity.pdbx_description
1 polymer ?
#
loop_
_entity_poly.entity_id
_entity_poly.type
_entity_poly.pdbx_seq_one_letter_code
_entity_poly.pdbx_strand_id
1 'polypeptide(L)'
;MYLDFENIFDTEYKDGEDMNRTIAVLKRSGATQMETVMLLVRKLKISLADADSLVVNSEAWKENKDAVEKFRNDFGDYLKNVE
;
A
#
# COMPACT_ATOMS: atom_id res chain seq x y z
N MET A 1 -12.07 -17.46 -1.08
CA MET A 1 -12.71 -16.32 -0.40
C MET A 1 -11.82 -15.12 -0.68
N TYR A 2 -12.19 -14.25 -1.63
CA TYR A 2 -11.45 -13.00 -1.80
C TYR A 2 -11.77 -12.14 -0.58
N LEU A 3 -10.74 -11.78 0.19
CA LEU A 3 -10.92 -10.86 1.31
C LEU A 3 -11.33 -9.50 0.73
N ASP A 4 -12.38 -8.93 1.31
CA ASP A 4 -12.89 -7.63 0.91
C ASP A 4 -12.08 -6.53 1.60
N PHE A 5 -10.90 -6.24 1.04
CA PHE A 5 -10.02 -5.21 1.57
C PHE A 5 -10.63 -3.81 1.47
N GLU A 6 -11.60 -3.58 0.56
CA GLU A 6 -12.33 -2.32 0.49
C GLU A 6 -13.18 -2.10 1.74
N ASN A 7 -13.94 -3.13 2.16
CA ASN A 7 -14.71 -3.07 3.40
C ASN A 7 -13.83 -2.91 4.65
N ILE A 8 -12.67 -3.57 4.69
CA ILE A 8 -11.70 -3.40 5.79
C ILE A 8 -11.18 -1.96 5.82
N PHE A 9 -10.80 -1.41 4.67
CA PHE A 9 -10.35 -0.04 4.55
C PHE A 9 -11.44 0.95 4.99
N ASP A 10 -12.69 0.77 4.54
CA ASP A 10 -13.79 1.67 4.91
C ASP A 10 -14.17 1.59 6.40
N THR A 11 -13.90 0.46 7.03
CA THR A 11 -14.14 0.26 8.47
C THR A 11 -13.05 0.93 9.31
N GLU A 12 -11.78 0.79 8.91
CA GLU A 12 -10.64 1.29 9.68
C GLU A 12 -10.26 2.74 9.34
N TYR A 13 -10.40 3.15 8.09
CA TYR A 13 -10.02 4.49 7.64
C TYR A 13 -11.18 5.47 7.85
N LYS A 14 -11.23 6.06 9.05
CA LYS A 14 -12.17 7.13 9.42
C LYS A 14 -11.46 8.48 9.49
N ASP A 15 -12.21 9.57 9.34
CA ASP A 15 -11.68 10.93 9.47
C ASP A 15 -10.91 11.10 10.80
N GLY A 16 -9.60 11.32 10.69
CA GLY A 16 -8.68 11.50 11.82
C GLY A 16 -7.98 10.24 12.33
N GLU A 17 -8.24 9.05 11.75
CA GLU A 17 -7.50 7.82 12.10
C GLU A 17 -6.18 7.67 11.32
N ASP A 18 -5.21 7.05 12.00
CA ASP A 18 -3.84 6.89 11.52
C ASP A 18 -3.77 5.92 10.33
N MET A 19 -3.31 6.41 9.18
CA MET A 19 -3.07 5.62 7.96
C MET A 19 -2.20 4.37 8.25
N ASN A 20 -1.23 4.47 9.16
CA ASN A 20 -0.39 3.32 9.53
C ASN A 20 -1.18 2.19 10.15
N ARG A 21 -2.17 2.51 10.99
CA ARG A 21 -3.05 1.50 11.59
C ARG A 21 -3.86 0.80 10.52
N THR A 22 -4.44 1.55 9.58
CA THR A 22 -5.20 0.99 8.46
C THR A 22 -4.33 0.02 7.63
N ILE A 23 -3.12 0.44 7.27
CA ILE A 23 -2.17 -0.40 6.51
C ILE A 23 -1.78 -1.65 7.32
N ALA A 24 -1.58 -1.53 8.64
CA ALA A 24 -1.27 -2.66 9.50
C ALA A 24 -2.42 -3.69 9.57
N VAL A 25 -3.68 -3.23 9.62
CA VAL A 25 -4.85 -4.12 9.61
C VAL A 25 -4.99 -4.83 8.26
N LEU A 26 -4.78 -4.12 7.15
CA LEU A 26 -4.78 -4.72 5.80
C LEU A 26 -3.70 -5.82 5.68
N LYS A 27 -2.47 -5.54 6.12
CA LYS A 27 -1.39 -6.53 6.20
C LYS A 27 -1.79 -7.76 7.01
N ARG A 28 -2.31 -7.57 8.23
CA ARG A 28 -2.72 -8.66 9.12
C ARG A 28 -3.88 -9.48 8.54
N SER A 29 -4.71 -8.84 7.72
CA SER A 29 -5.80 -9.49 6.99
C SER A 29 -5.31 -10.25 5.76
N GLY A 30 -4.02 -10.19 5.42
CA GLY A 30 -3.41 -10.94 4.31
C GLY A 30 -3.24 -10.15 3.03
N ALA A 31 -3.49 -8.83 3.02
CA ALA A 31 -3.23 -8.01 1.85
C ALA A 31 -1.73 -7.95 1.55
N THR A 32 -1.37 -8.12 0.30
CA THR A 32 -0.02 -7.83 -0.19
C THR A 32 0.23 -6.32 -0.24
N GLN A 33 1.50 -5.91 -0.33
CA GLN A 33 1.85 -4.51 -0.52
C GLN A 33 1.21 -3.93 -1.78
N MET A 34 1.26 -4.64 -2.91
CA MET A 34 0.70 -4.15 -4.16
C MET A 34 -0.82 -4.02 -4.11
N GLU A 35 -1.53 -4.97 -3.49
CA GLU A 35 -2.98 -4.86 -3.28
C GLU A 35 -3.32 -3.67 -2.40
N THR A 36 -2.52 -3.43 -1.35
CA THR A 36 -2.68 -2.26 -0.47
C THR A 36 -2.46 -0.97 -1.25
N VAL A 37 -1.40 -0.86 -2.04
CA VAL A 37 -1.12 0.32 -2.87
C VAL A 37 -2.26 0.59 -3.85
N MET A 38 -2.70 -0.43 -4.59
CA MET A 38 -3.80 -0.29 -5.55
C MET A 38 -5.12 0.10 -4.89
N LEU A 39 -5.37 -0.40 -3.68
CA LEU A 39 -6.52 -0.01 -2.88
C LEU A 39 -6.46 1.48 -2.49
N LEU A 40 -5.30 1.95 -1.99
CA LEU A 40 -5.11 3.36 -1.63
C LEU A 40 -5.28 4.29 -2.83
N VAL A 41 -4.72 3.96 -4.00
CA VAL A 41 -4.93 4.72 -5.24
C VAL A 41 -6.42 4.85 -5.57
N ARG A 42 -7.18 3.75 -5.45
CA ARG A 42 -8.61 3.73 -5.79
C ARG A 42 -9.46 4.51 -4.79
N LYS A 43 -9.21 4.35 -3.50
CA LYS A 43 -10.02 4.92 -2.40
C LYS A 43 -9.69 6.39 -2.14
N LEU A 44 -8.41 6.75 -2.17
CA LEU A 44 -7.94 8.11 -1.87
C LEU A 44 -7.74 8.98 -3.10
N LYS A 45 -7.82 8.40 -4.31
CA LYS A 45 -7.58 9.10 -5.59
C LYS A 45 -6.22 9.81 -5.64
N ILE A 46 -5.21 9.24 -4.97
CA ILE A 46 -3.82 9.72 -4.98
C ILE A 46 -3.02 9.03 -6.08
N SER A 47 -1.84 9.56 -6.39
CA SER A 47 -0.96 8.95 -7.40
C SER A 47 -0.46 7.58 -6.93
N LEU A 48 -0.07 6.73 -7.89
CA LEU A 48 0.56 5.45 -7.59
C LEU A 48 1.79 5.65 -6.70
N ALA A 49 2.64 6.64 -7.03
CA ALA A 49 3.85 6.96 -6.26
C ALA A 49 3.55 7.37 -4.81
N ASP A 50 2.50 8.16 -4.58
CA ASP A 50 2.11 8.60 -3.24
C ASP A 50 1.58 7.42 -2.40
N ALA A 51 0.69 6.61 -2.97
CA ALA A 51 0.18 5.40 -2.32
C ALA A 51 1.31 4.41 -2.01
N ASP A 52 2.21 4.22 -2.96
CA ASP A 52 3.37 3.37 -2.85
C ASP A 52 4.32 3.84 -1.74
N SER A 53 4.56 5.16 -1.63
CA SER A 53 5.33 5.77 -0.56
C SER A 53 4.70 5.59 0.82
N LEU A 54 3.37 5.73 0.94
CA LEU A 54 2.64 5.52 2.19
C LEU A 54 2.79 4.07 2.70
N VAL A 55 2.60 3.08 1.83
CA VAL A 55 2.74 1.65 2.18
C VAL A 55 4.20 1.31 2.49
N VAL A 56 5.12 1.82 1.66
CA VAL A 56 6.58 1.91 1.85
C VAL A 56 7.03 2.18 3.26
N ASN A 57 6.69 3.39 3.66
CA ASN A 57 7.18 4.00 4.86
C ASN A 57 6.31 3.64 6.08
N SER A 58 5.27 2.83 5.89
CA SER A 58 4.42 2.37 6.97
C SER A 58 5.18 1.48 7.95
N GLU A 59 4.85 1.58 9.23
CA GLU A 59 5.44 0.70 10.25
C GLU A 59 5.13 -0.77 9.99
N ALA A 60 3.99 -1.04 9.37
CA ALA A 60 3.57 -2.38 8.99
C ALA A 60 4.57 -3.08 8.06
N TRP A 61 5.32 -2.33 7.25
CA TRP A 61 6.23 -2.88 6.25
C TRP A 61 7.70 -2.47 6.39
N LYS A 62 8.05 -1.75 7.47
CA LYS A 62 9.43 -1.36 7.79
C LYS A 62 10.43 -2.52 7.79
N GLU A 63 10.01 -3.71 8.22
CA GLU A 63 10.89 -4.89 8.31
C GLU A 63 11.39 -5.40 6.94
N ASN A 64 10.68 -5.07 5.85
CA ASN A 64 11.04 -5.48 4.49
C ASN A 64 11.51 -4.31 3.61
N LYS A 65 11.78 -3.14 4.20
CA LYS A 65 12.01 -1.90 3.45
C LYS A 65 13.12 -2.02 2.42
N ASP A 66 14.27 -2.60 2.79
CA ASP A 66 15.45 -2.70 1.91
C ASP A 66 15.21 -3.62 0.69
N ALA A 67 14.53 -4.75 0.89
CA ALA A 67 14.18 -5.67 -0.18
C ALA A 67 13.12 -5.08 -1.13
N VAL A 68 12.20 -4.27 -0.58
CA VAL A 68 11.13 -3.63 -1.34
C VAL A 68 11.64 -2.42 -2.11
N GLU A 69 12.55 -1.61 -1.55
CA GLU A 69 13.20 -0.50 -2.26
C GLU A 69 13.97 -1.01 -3.48
N LYS A 70 14.68 -2.14 -3.35
CA LYS A 70 15.38 -2.76 -4.48
C LYS A 70 14.40 -3.19 -5.58
N PHE A 71 13.35 -3.94 -5.23
CA PHE A 71 12.34 -4.36 -6.20
C PHE A 71 11.63 -3.17 -6.85
N ARG A 72 11.38 -2.08 -6.12
CA ARG A 72 10.74 -0.88 -6.65
C ARG A 72 11.62 -0.07 -7.59
N ASN A 73 12.92 0.01 -7.33
CA ASN A 73 13.83 0.62 -8.27
C ASN A 73 13.82 -0.18 -9.59
N ASP A 74 13.91 -1.51 -9.49
CA ASP A 74 13.88 -2.39 -10.66
C ASP A 74 12.53 -2.29 -11.42
N PHE A 75 11.41 -2.15 -10.71
CA PHE A 75 10.07 -2.05 -11.32
C PHE A 75 9.75 -0.63 -11.85
N GLY A 76 10.20 0.42 -11.16
CA GLY A 76 10.04 1.81 -11.57
C GLY A 76 10.87 2.12 -12.82
N ASP A 77 12.07 1.57 -12.92
CA ASP A 77 12.88 1.64 -14.13
C ASP A 77 12.24 0.87 -15.30
N TYR A 78 11.58 -0.26 -15.02
CA TYR A 78 10.81 -0.97 -16.05
C TYR A 78 9.65 -0.11 -16.57
N LEU A 79 8.85 0.51 -15.69
CA LEU A 79 7.71 1.34 -16.11
C LEU A 79 8.13 2.57 -16.91
N LYS A 80 9.25 3.23 -16.57
CA LYS A 80 9.78 4.37 -17.33
C LYS A 80 10.28 4.01 -18.72
N ASN A 81 10.69 2.75 -18.93
CA ASN A 81 11.21 2.27 -20.22
C ASN A 81 10.11 1.72 -21.14
N VAL A 82 8.86 1.65 -20.66
CA VAL A 82 7.70 1.16 -21.42
C VAL A 82 6.76 2.32 -21.82
N GLU A 83 7.15 3.57 -21.51
CA GLU A 83 6.50 4.82 -21.94
C GLU A 83 7.24 5.42 -23.16
#